data_AF-A0A7S2PYK8-F1
#
_entry.id   AF-A0A7S2PYK8-F1
#
_cell.length_a   1.000
_cell.length_b   1.000
_cell.length_c   1.000
_cell.angle_alpha   90.00
_cell.angle_beta   90.00
_cell.angle_gamma   90.00
#
_symmetry.space_group_name_H-M   'P 1'
#
loop_
_entity.id
_entity.type
_entity.pdbx_description
1 polymer ?
#
loop_
_entity_poly.entity_id
_entity_poly.type
_entity_poly.pdbx_seq_one_letter_code
_entity_poly.pdbx_strand_id
1 'polypeptide(L)'
;FYGEKNWGGAFPTKWYWSQCNSFDDYPDLSFTAGGGIRILPFSFLPGKRTETLGLIGIHYQGSFYEFVPWTSESEWEVNPWGTWKFRGRCTDNGKKFEADIVVTTDEDVPGVLLRAPTKDEGMQYFCRDSGFGNAVVSLWQLEWDDNARDYIRSPNKPPLIDKATSRQCTVEVGGGPWWSTWKVKSQMSPILKKLIRLPYAFR
;
A
#
# COMPACT_ATOMS: atom_id res chain seq x y z
N PHE A 1 -3.59 -4.29 -18.99
CA PHE A 1 -2.62 -3.69 -18.05
C PHE A 1 -2.60 -2.18 -18.27
N TYR A 2 -2.92 -1.38 -17.24
CA TYR A 2 -2.71 0.07 -17.23
C TYR A 2 -2.09 0.42 -15.87
N GLY A 3 -0.96 1.12 -15.89
CA GLY A 3 -0.18 1.50 -14.71
C GLY A 3 0.37 2.91 -14.89
N GLU A 4 -0.45 3.91 -14.56
CA GLU A 4 0.01 5.29 -14.43
C GLU A 4 0.47 5.53 -13.00
N LYS A 5 1.68 6.09 -12.85
CA LYS A 5 2.27 6.50 -11.57
C LYS A 5 2.56 7.98 -11.64
N ASN A 6 2.10 8.73 -10.66
CA ASN A 6 2.42 10.15 -10.54
C ASN A 6 2.88 10.43 -9.10
N TRP A 7 4.19 10.59 -8.92
CA TRP A 7 4.81 10.90 -7.63
C TRP A 7 4.99 12.43 -7.41
N GLY A 8 4.47 13.26 -8.33
CA GLY A 8 4.67 14.70 -8.31
C GLY A 8 6.08 15.07 -8.78
N GLY A 9 6.85 15.77 -7.94
CA GLY A 9 8.12 16.38 -8.33
C GLY A 9 9.29 15.40 -8.55
N ALA A 10 9.39 14.34 -7.75
CA ALA A 10 10.43 13.32 -7.87
C ALA A 10 9.98 12.01 -7.19
N PHE A 11 10.60 10.88 -7.57
CA PHE A 11 10.33 9.60 -6.94
C PHE A 11 10.83 9.57 -5.48
N PRO A 12 10.21 8.76 -4.60
CA PRO A 12 10.69 8.56 -3.23
C PRO A 12 12.12 8.02 -3.19
N THR A 13 12.82 8.17 -2.06
CA THR A 13 14.19 7.61 -1.93
C THR A 13 14.19 6.08 -1.84
N LYS A 14 13.09 5.48 -1.41
CA LYS A 14 12.80 4.05 -1.42
C LYS A 14 11.29 3.86 -1.48
N TRP A 15 10.80 3.00 -2.37
CA TRP A 15 9.36 2.76 -2.52
C TRP A 15 9.04 1.35 -3.02
N TYR A 16 7.81 0.94 -2.78
CA TYR A 16 7.19 -0.20 -3.45
C TYR A 16 5.92 0.26 -4.16
N TRP A 17 5.52 -0.50 -5.16
CA TRP A 17 4.21 -0.39 -5.78
C TRP A 17 3.70 -1.79 -6.13
N SER A 18 2.41 -2.02 -5.95
CA SER A 18 1.74 -3.20 -6.47
C SER A 18 0.30 -2.87 -6.86
N GLN A 19 -0.17 -3.44 -7.96
CA GLN A 19 -1.53 -3.21 -8.45
C GLN A 19 -2.02 -4.42 -9.24
N CYS A 20 -3.30 -4.74 -9.09
CA CYS A 20 -3.96 -5.80 -9.85
C CYS A 20 -5.43 -5.44 -10.08
N ASN A 21 -5.92 -5.68 -11.30
CA ASN A 21 -7.31 -5.41 -11.69
C ASN A 21 -7.99 -6.64 -12.33
N SER A 22 -7.37 -7.82 -12.25
CA SER A 22 -7.89 -9.03 -12.90
C SER A 22 -7.72 -10.18 -11.93
N PHE A 23 -8.81 -10.58 -11.30
CA PHE A 23 -8.85 -11.69 -10.36
C PHE A 23 -9.77 -12.79 -10.88
N ASP A 24 -9.38 -14.04 -10.66
CA ASP A 24 -10.19 -15.19 -11.04
C ASP A 24 -11.48 -15.17 -10.20
N ASP A 25 -12.65 -15.30 -10.85
CA ASP A 25 -13.98 -15.26 -10.21
C ASP A 25 -14.38 -13.95 -9.50
N TYR A 26 -13.55 -12.90 -9.55
CA TYR A 26 -13.84 -11.57 -9.00
C TYR A 26 -13.68 -10.46 -10.07
N PRO A 27 -14.62 -10.33 -11.01
CA PRO A 27 -14.46 -9.48 -12.20
C PRO A 27 -14.45 -7.97 -11.93
N ASP A 28 -14.91 -7.54 -10.76
CA ASP A 28 -14.97 -6.14 -10.33
C ASP A 28 -13.95 -5.81 -9.22
N LEU A 29 -13.09 -6.78 -8.85
CA LEU A 29 -12.05 -6.59 -7.86
C LEU A 29 -10.82 -5.90 -8.46
N SER A 30 -10.41 -4.81 -7.81
CA SER A 30 -9.09 -4.23 -8.01
C SER A 30 -8.42 -3.94 -6.68
N PHE A 31 -7.10 -4.00 -6.69
CA PHE A 31 -6.25 -3.71 -5.55
C PHE A 31 -5.09 -2.82 -6.02
N THR A 32 -4.69 -1.87 -5.16
CA THR A 32 -3.45 -1.10 -5.31
C THR A 32 -2.82 -0.91 -3.94
N ALA A 33 -1.51 -1.09 -3.85
CA ALA A 33 -0.71 -0.65 -2.71
C ALA A 33 0.49 0.15 -3.20
N GLY A 34 0.76 1.24 -2.52
CA GLY A 34 1.93 2.07 -2.77
C GLY A 34 2.46 2.63 -1.47
N GLY A 35 3.77 2.67 -1.33
CA GLY A 35 4.38 3.25 -0.15
C GLY A 35 5.81 3.66 -0.40
N GLY A 36 6.27 4.68 0.30
CA GLY A 36 7.57 5.26 0.05
C GLY A 36 8.06 6.19 1.16
N ILE A 37 9.35 6.46 1.12
CA ILE A 37 10.00 7.47 1.95
C ILE A 37 10.02 8.78 1.18
N ARG A 38 9.15 9.72 1.56
CA ARG A 38 9.07 11.05 0.93
C ARG A 38 9.67 12.14 1.80
N ILE A 39 10.10 13.22 1.17
CA ILE A 39 10.57 14.44 1.83
C ILE A 39 9.35 15.30 2.18
N LEU A 40 9.29 15.83 3.40
CA LEU A 40 8.21 16.69 3.86
C LEU A 40 8.35 18.11 3.28
N PRO A 41 7.24 18.78 2.92
CA PRO A 41 7.27 20.23 2.73
C PRO A 41 7.75 20.87 4.03
N PHE A 42 8.68 21.81 3.96
CA PHE A 42 9.42 22.41 5.10
C PHE A 42 10.57 21.59 5.70
N SER A 43 11.13 20.62 4.98
CA SER A 43 12.36 19.91 5.40
C SER A 43 13.59 20.81 5.64
N PHE A 44 13.50 22.11 5.31
CA PHE A 44 14.52 23.13 5.60
C PHE A 44 14.51 23.60 7.07
N LEU A 45 13.44 23.32 7.83
CA LEU A 45 13.38 23.59 9.27
C LEU A 45 14.07 22.47 10.08
N PRO A 46 14.55 22.75 11.31
CA PRO A 46 15.12 21.73 12.19
C PRO A 46 14.06 20.69 12.58
N GLY A 47 14.34 19.40 12.36
CA GLY A 47 13.42 18.29 12.71
C GLY A 47 13.38 17.15 11.70
N LYS A 48 12.31 16.35 11.75
CA LYS A 48 12.10 15.19 10.87
C LYS A 48 11.86 15.65 9.43
N ARG A 49 12.77 15.30 8.52
CA ARG A 49 12.76 15.75 7.11
C ARG A 49 12.02 14.81 6.16
N THR A 50 11.79 13.58 6.59
CA THR A 50 11.17 12.53 5.77
C THR A 50 10.07 11.82 6.53
N GLU A 51 9.15 11.24 5.79
CA GLU A 51 8.15 10.34 6.35
C GLU A 51 7.98 9.10 5.48
N THR A 52 7.63 8.01 6.15
CA THR A 52 7.36 6.73 5.52
C THR A 52 5.85 6.50 5.58
N LEU A 53 5.21 6.63 4.42
CA LEU A 53 3.77 6.46 4.29
C LEU A 53 3.48 5.35 3.29
N GLY A 54 2.41 4.61 3.56
CA GLY A 54 1.89 3.60 2.66
C GLY A 54 0.37 3.64 2.65
N LEU A 55 -0.19 3.31 1.50
CA LEU A 55 -1.62 3.18 1.29
C LEU A 55 -1.94 1.82 0.67
N ILE A 56 -3.15 1.36 0.94
CA ILE A 56 -3.78 0.23 0.27
C ILE A 56 -5.17 0.69 -0.15
N GLY A 57 -5.56 0.42 -1.38
CA GLY A 57 -6.91 0.64 -1.91
C GLY A 57 -7.44 -0.65 -2.50
N ILE A 58 -8.67 -1.01 -2.16
CA ILE A 58 -9.38 -2.15 -2.76
C ILE A 58 -10.73 -1.65 -3.27
N HIS A 59 -11.05 -1.88 -4.54
CA HIS A 59 -12.40 -1.71 -5.04
C HIS A 59 -13.05 -3.08 -5.23
N TYR A 60 -14.26 -3.23 -4.71
CA TYR A 60 -15.03 -4.46 -4.83
C TYR A 60 -16.53 -4.17 -4.61
N GLN A 61 -17.40 -4.70 -5.47
CA GLN A 61 -18.86 -4.54 -5.42
C GLN A 61 -19.31 -3.08 -5.25
N GLY A 62 -18.71 -2.19 -6.04
CA GLY A 62 -19.01 -0.75 -6.02
C GLY A 62 -18.57 -0.02 -4.73
N SER A 63 -17.82 -0.68 -3.85
CA SER A 63 -17.27 -0.10 -2.63
C SER A 63 -15.75 0.12 -2.75
N PHE A 64 -15.27 1.24 -2.25
CA PHE A 64 -13.84 1.51 -2.07
C PHE A 64 -13.43 1.33 -0.60
N TYR A 65 -12.50 0.41 -0.36
CA TYR A 65 -11.91 0.12 0.94
C TYR A 65 -10.52 0.73 0.97
N GLU A 66 -10.41 1.88 1.63
CA GLU A 66 -9.19 2.67 1.69
C GLU A 66 -8.47 2.46 3.03
N PHE A 67 -7.18 2.15 2.95
CA PHE A 67 -6.28 2.12 4.09
C PHE A 67 -5.20 3.18 3.89
N VAL A 68 -5.45 4.37 4.44
CA VAL A 68 -4.54 5.52 4.35
C VAL A 68 -4.12 5.98 5.75
N PRO A 69 -2.92 6.57 5.90
CA PRO A 69 -2.32 6.84 7.20
C PRO A 69 -3.16 7.69 8.17
N TRP A 70 -4.11 8.47 7.65
CA TRP A 70 -4.99 9.32 8.46
C TRP A 70 -6.25 8.62 8.97
N THR A 71 -6.73 7.53 8.36
CA THR A 71 -7.98 6.81 8.74
C THR A 71 -7.76 5.33 9.05
N SER A 72 -6.56 4.79 8.81
CA SER A 72 -6.27 3.38 9.05
C SER A 72 -4.86 3.18 9.57
N GLU A 73 -4.58 1.92 9.93
CA GLU A 73 -3.24 1.39 10.07
C GLU A 73 -2.91 0.58 8.82
N SER A 74 -1.71 0.77 8.28
CA SER A 74 -1.19 -0.04 7.17
C SER A 74 0.19 -0.58 7.53
N GLU A 75 0.40 -1.85 7.22
CA GLU A 75 1.64 -2.56 7.46
C GLU A 75 2.10 -3.18 6.16
N TRP A 76 3.42 -3.19 5.94
CA TRP A 76 4.00 -3.89 4.82
C TRP A 76 5.30 -4.58 5.17
N GLU A 77 5.54 -5.67 4.46
CA GLU A 77 6.79 -6.42 4.43
C GLU A 77 7.14 -6.66 2.97
N VAL A 78 8.16 -5.96 2.47
CA VAL A 78 8.58 -6.04 1.06
C VAL A 78 10.03 -6.51 0.99
N ASN A 79 10.26 -7.65 0.33
CA ASN A 79 11.60 -8.17 0.10
C ASN A 79 12.34 -7.33 -0.96
N PRO A 80 13.68 -7.44 -1.05
CA PRO A 80 14.44 -6.85 -2.16
C PRO A 80 13.86 -7.23 -3.53
N TRP A 81 13.28 -8.42 -3.65
CA TRP A 81 12.45 -8.84 -4.77
C TRP A 81 11.59 -10.05 -4.38
N GLY A 82 10.55 -10.32 -5.16
CA GLY A 82 9.80 -11.57 -5.17
C GLY A 82 8.72 -11.74 -4.12
N THR A 83 8.62 -10.86 -3.11
CA THR A 83 7.53 -10.91 -2.14
C THR A 83 7.16 -9.53 -1.61
N TRP A 84 5.86 -9.23 -1.66
CA TRP A 84 5.21 -8.06 -1.08
C TRP A 84 4.05 -8.55 -0.23
N LYS A 85 4.05 -8.21 1.06
CA LYS A 85 2.92 -8.48 1.95
C LYS A 85 2.39 -7.16 2.46
N PHE A 86 1.07 -7.01 2.45
CA PHE A 86 0.38 -5.83 2.93
C PHE A 86 -0.71 -6.26 3.89
N ARG A 87 -0.85 -5.52 4.99
CA ARG A 87 -1.98 -5.64 5.90
C ARG A 87 -2.56 -4.26 6.14
N GLY A 88 -3.86 -4.14 6.00
CA GLY A 88 -4.59 -2.90 6.25
C GLY A 88 -5.64 -3.14 7.31
N ARG A 89 -5.79 -2.19 8.24
CA ARG A 89 -6.84 -2.24 9.26
C ARG A 89 -7.46 -0.86 9.47
N CYS A 90 -8.75 -0.73 9.19
CA CYS A 90 -9.52 0.50 9.33
C CYS A 90 -10.58 0.32 10.41
N THR A 91 -10.39 1.02 11.54
CA THR A 91 -11.34 1.08 12.65
C THR A 91 -11.89 2.49 12.88
N ASP A 92 -11.46 3.46 12.09
CA ASP A 92 -11.85 4.87 12.21
C ASP A 92 -13.18 5.14 11.46
N ASN A 93 -13.80 6.32 11.65
CA ASN A 93 -15.16 6.68 11.18
C ASN A 93 -15.55 6.13 9.80
N GLY A 94 -16.65 5.35 9.75
CA GLY A 94 -17.13 4.66 8.54
C GLY A 94 -17.19 3.13 8.71
N LYS A 95 -17.03 2.41 7.59
CA LYS A 95 -16.95 0.94 7.56
C LYS A 95 -15.72 0.45 8.34
N LYS A 96 -15.88 -0.63 9.09
CA LYS A 96 -14.79 -1.27 9.86
C LYS A 96 -14.29 -2.49 9.09
N PHE A 97 -13.05 -2.50 8.65
CA PHE A 97 -12.57 -3.56 7.75
C PHE A 97 -11.09 -3.81 7.92
N GLU A 98 -10.68 -5.02 7.56
CA GLU A 98 -9.29 -5.46 7.55
C GLU A 98 -9.01 -6.21 6.26
N ALA A 99 -7.80 -6.07 5.73
CA ALA A 99 -7.35 -6.80 4.54
C ALA A 99 -5.95 -7.36 4.73
N ASP A 100 -5.73 -8.54 4.16
CA ASP A 100 -4.43 -9.17 4.00
C ASP A 100 -4.20 -9.39 2.50
N ILE A 101 -3.07 -8.91 1.99
CA ILE A 101 -2.66 -9.10 0.60
C ILE A 101 -1.25 -9.67 0.58
N VAL A 102 -1.06 -10.70 -0.23
CA VAL A 102 0.27 -11.26 -0.53
C VAL A 102 0.44 -11.26 -2.03
N VAL A 103 1.56 -10.70 -2.49
CA VAL A 103 1.98 -10.76 -3.88
C VAL A 103 3.36 -11.38 -3.94
N THR A 104 3.53 -12.40 -4.78
CA THR A 104 4.82 -13.04 -5.04
C THR A 104 5.14 -13.05 -6.51
N THR A 105 6.41 -13.24 -6.86
CA THR A 105 6.77 -13.66 -8.22
C THR A 105 7.33 -15.07 -8.19
N ASP A 106 7.22 -15.78 -9.30
CA ASP A 106 7.93 -17.04 -9.48
C ASP A 106 9.46 -16.78 -9.50
N GLU A 107 10.27 -17.79 -9.17
CA GLU A 107 11.73 -17.63 -9.02
C GLU A 107 12.43 -17.19 -10.32
N ASP A 108 11.86 -17.57 -11.46
CA ASP A 108 12.32 -17.26 -12.80
C ASP A 108 11.85 -15.90 -13.34
N VAL A 109 11.15 -15.11 -12.52
CA VAL A 109 10.71 -13.76 -12.87
C VAL A 109 11.68 -12.72 -12.28
N PRO A 110 12.72 -12.30 -13.02
CA PRO A 110 13.68 -11.32 -12.54
C PRO A 110 13.11 -9.90 -12.58
N GLY A 111 11.97 -9.64 -13.21
CA GLY A 111 11.52 -8.27 -13.46
C GLY A 111 12.44 -7.49 -14.42
N VAL A 112 12.04 -6.28 -14.75
CA VAL A 112 12.71 -5.39 -15.69
C VAL A 112 13.30 -4.21 -14.92
N LEU A 113 14.56 -3.86 -15.22
CA LEU A 113 15.16 -2.65 -14.67
C LEU A 113 14.72 -1.45 -15.50
N LEU A 114 14.07 -0.50 -14.84
CA LEU A 114 13.54 0.70 -15.44
C LEU A 114 14.30 1.93 -14.95
N ARG A 115 14.37 2.94 -15.83
CA ARG A 115 14.89 4.25 -15.44
C ARG A 115 13.81 5.05 -14.72
N ALA A 116 14.14 5.58 -13.55
CA ALA A 116 13.31 6.52 -12.80
C ALA A 116 14.06 7.85 -12.60
N PRO A 117 13.38 9.00 -12.57
CA PRO A 117 14.02 10.28 -12.32
C PRO A 117 14.45 10.37 -10.85
N THR A 118 15.75 10.55 -10.64
CA THR A 118 16.38 10.87 -9.37
C THR A 118 16.60 12.37 -9.27
N LYS A 119 16.71 12.86 -8.03
CA LYS A 119 16.86 14.29 -7.76
C LYS A 119 18.13 14.89 -8.37
N ASP A 120 19.25 14.16 -8.28
CA ASP A 120 20.57 14.71 -8.54
C ASP A 120 21.17 14.22 -9.87
N GLU A 121 20.75 13.05 -10.38
CA GLU A 121 21.34 12.40 -11.55
C GLU A 121 20.35 12.21 -12.72
N GLY A 122 19.12 12.72 -12.59
CA GLY A 122 18.08 12.55 -13.59
C GLY A 122 17.67 11.09 -13.77
N MET A 123 17.47 10.63 -15.01
CA MET A 123 16.96 9.27 -15.29
C MET A 123 18.01 8.18 -15.05
N GLN A 124 17.87 7.40 -13.98
CA GLN A 124 18.79 6.32 -13.59
C GLN A 124 18.06 4.98 -13.45
N TYR A 125 18.77 3.86 -13.66
CA TYR A 125 18.24 2.51 -13.36
C TYR A 125 18.05 2.35 -11.86
N PHE A 126 16.88 2.76 -11.38
CA PHE A 126 16.58 2.95 -9.97
C PHE A 126 15.27 2.27 -9.58
N CYS A 127 14.75 1.43 -10.46
CA CYS A 127 13.45 0.80 -10.34
C CYS A 127 13.51 -0.60 -10.96
N ARG A 128 12.82 -1.56 -10.34
CA ARG A 128 12.65 -2.93 -10.83
C ARG A 128 11.16 -3.26 -10.79
N ASP A 129 10.57 -3.62 -11.93
CA ASP A 129 9.14 -3.91 -12.04
C ASP A 129 8.83 -5.23 -12.76
N SER A 130 7.62 -5.74 -12.60
CA SER A 130 7.11 -6.89 -13.35
C SER A 130 5.59 -6.90 -13.34
N GLY A 131 4.97 -7.35 -14.42
CA GLY A 131 3.54 -7.64 -14.50
C GLY A 131 3.16 -9.10 -14.16
N PHE A 132 4.16 -9.93 -13.83
CA PHE A 132 3.99 -11.37 -13.57
C PHE A 132 3.96 -11.71 -12.08
N GLY A 133 3.24 -10.91 -11.29
CA GLY A 133 3.00 -11.16 -9.88
C GLY A 133 1.77 -12.05 -9.66
N ASN A 134 1.89 -12.99 -8.74
CA ASN A 134 0.81 -13.81 -8.21
C ASN A 134 0.24 -13.13 -6.96
N ALA A 135 -0.99 -12.60 -7.03
CA ALA A 135 -1.65 -11.95 -5.91
C ALA A 135 -2.67 -12.87 -5.24
N VAL A 136 -2.74 -12.79 -3.92
CA VAL A 136 -3.81 -13.33 -3.08
C VAL A 136 -4.35 -12.20 -2.21
N VAL A 137 -5.65 -11.95 -2.29
CA VAL A 137 -6.32 -10.86 -1.56
C VAL A 137 -7.43 -11.44 -0.68
N SER A 138 -7.46 -11.03 0.58
CA SER A 138 -8.56 -11.30 1.50
C SER A 138 -9.00 -10.02 2.19
N LEU A 139 -10.31 -9.88 2.38
CA LEU A 139 -10.94 -8.69 2.97
C LEU A 139 -12.06 -9.14 3.93
N TRP A 140 -12.08 -8.56 5.12
CA TRP A 140 -13.07 -8.85 6.15
C TRP A 140 -13.79 -7.60 6.61
N GLN A 141 -15.09 -7.73 6.85
CA GLN A 141 -15.82 -6.80 7.69
C GLN A 141 -15.45 -7.08 9.15
N LEU A 142 -15.29 -6.02 9.93
CA LEU A 142 -15.07 -6.11 11.36
C LEU A 142 -16.33 -5.73 12.14
N GLU A 143 -16.49 -6.32 13.32
CA GLU A 143 -17.54 -6.01 14.29
C GLU A 143 -16.96 -5.82 15.69
N TRP A 144 -17.61 -4.98 16.49
CA TRP A 144 -17.19 -4.75 17.87
C TRP A 144 -17.49 -5.98 18.72
N ASP A 145 -16.49 -6.43 19.49
CA ASP A 145 -16.66 -7.50 20.47
C ASP A 145 -16.40 -6.96 21.88
N ASP A 146 -17.39 -7.09 22.76
CA ASP A 146 -17.33 -6.55 24.12
C ASP A 146 -16.30 -7.25 25.02
N ASN A 147 -16.02 -8.53 24.75
CA ASN A 147 -15.06 -9.30 25.54
C ASN A 147 -13.62 -8.91 25.17
N ALA A 148 -13.34 -8.78 23.88
CA ALA A 148 -12.05 -8.34 23.34
C ALA A 148 -11.82 -6.84 23.52
N ARG A 149 -12.90 -6.05 23.67
CA ARG A 149 -12.87 -4.57 23.66
C ARG A 149 -12.15 -4.01 22.43
N ASP A 150 -12.34 -4.67 21.29
CA ASP A 150 -11.78 -4.29 19.99
C ASP A 150 -12.73 -4.73 18.87
N TYR A 151 -12.50 -4.22 17.67
CA TYR A 151 -13.14 -4.69 16.45
C TYR A 151 -12.50 -6.01 15.98
N ILE A 152 -13.23 -7.10 15.91
CA ILE A 152 -12.71 -8.39 15.42
C ILE A 152 -13.29 -8.73 14.06
N ARG A 153 -12.65 -9.66 13.33
CA ARG A 153 -13.28 -10.28 12.16
C ARG A 153 -14.54 -10.99 12.64
N SER A 154 -15.68 -10.72 12.01
CA SER A 154 -16.95 -11.31 12.41
C SER A 154 -16.87 -12.85 12.47
N PRO A 155 -16.94 -13.51 13.65
CA PRO A 155 -16.84 -14.96 13.74
C PRO A 155 -17.96 -15.70 13.01
N ASN A 156 -19.10 -15.04 12.80
CA ASN A 156 -20.30 -15.62 12.19
C ASN A 156 -20.52 -15.21 10.72
N LYS A 157 -19.60 -14.46 10.11
CA LYS A 157 -19.72 -14.02 8.72
C LYS A 157 -18.48 -14.41 7.93
N PRO A 158 -18.63 -14.90 6.68
CA PRO A 158 -17.49 -15.16 5.84
C PRO A 158 -16.74 -13.85 5.51
N PRO A 159 -15.48 -13.95 5.02
CA PRO A 159 -14.78 -12.81 4.44
C PRO A 159 -15.61 -12.19 3.31
N LEU A 160 -15.47 -10.87 3.10
CA LEU A 160 -16.01 -10.19 1.92
C LEU A 160 -15.30 -10.67 0.64
N ILE A 161 -14.00 -10.90 0.76
CA ILE A 161 -13.15 -11.53 -0.26
C ILE A 161 -12.38 -12.63 0.46
N ASP A 162 -12.53 -13.87 0.02
CA ASP A 162 -11.81 -15.02 0.58
C ASP A 162 -10.75 -15.49 -0.42
N LYS A 163 -9.50 -15.04 -0.21
CA LYS A 163 -8.32 -15.47 -0.96
C LYS A 163 -8.50 -15.40 -2.49
N ALA A 164 -9.02 -14.29 -3.00
CA ALA A 164 -9.09 -14.03 -4.43
C ALA A 164 -7.69 -14.07 -5.05
N THR A 165 -7.53 -14.78 -6.17
CA THR A 165 -6.24 -14.99 -6.82
C THR A 165 -6.11 -14.25 -8.15
N SER A 166 -4.87 -13.87 -8.49
CA SER A 166 -4.50 -13.38 -9.81
C SER A 166 -3.07 -13.77 -10.13
N ARG A 167 -2.77 -13.97 -11.43
CA ARG A 167 -1.40 -14.16 -11.96
C ARG A 167 -0.89 -12.96 -12.76
N GLN A 168 -1.63 -11.85 -12.73
CA GLN A 168 -1.35 -10.65 -13.54
C GLN A 168 -1.18 -9.40 -12.66
N CYS A 169 -0.71 -9.58 -11.43
CA CYS A 169 -0.43 -8.48 -10.53
C CYS A 169 0.89 -7.82 -10.90
N THR A 170 0.89 -6.50 -10.94
CA THR A 170 2.12 -5.74 -11.10
C THR A 170 2.78 -5.52 -9.76
N VAL A 171 4.11 -5.63 -9.75
CA VAL A 171 4.96 -5.45 -8.59
C VAL A 171 6.14 -4.57 -8.95
N GLU A 172 6.59 -3.79 -7.98
CA GLU A 172 7.74 -2.92 -8.13
C GLU A 172 8.42 -2.70 -6.78
N VAL A 173 9.73 -2.59 -6.86
CA VAL A 173 10.55 -1.90 -5.87
C VAL A 173 11.39 -0.85 -6.57
N GLY A 174 11.65 0.25 -5.91
CA GLY A 174 12.57 1.24 -6.41
C GLY A 174 13.23 2.05 -5.33
N GLY A 175 14.21 2.83 -5.77
CA GLY A 175 15.17 3.51 -4.94
C GLY A 175 15.96 2.52 -4.11
N GLY A 176 16.16 2.83 -2.84
CA GLY A 176 16.74 1.91 -1.91
C GLY A 176 17.56 2.56 -0.82
N PRO A 177 18.55 1.85 -0.29
CA PRO A 177 19.00 0.54 -0.75
C PRO A 177 18.09 -0.64 -0.32
N TRP A 178 18.15 -1.76 -1.05
CA TRP A 178 17.35 -2.99 -0.87
C TRP A 178 18.20 -4.19 -0.43
N TRP A 179 18.91 -4.07 0.69
CA TRP A 179 19.74 -5.16 1.23
C TRP A 179 18.94 -6.26 1.93
N SER A 180 17.78 -5.89 2.47
CA SER A 180 16.95 -6.74 3.32
C SER A 180 15.49 -6.35 3.20
N THR A 181 14.64 -7.21 3.74
CA THR A 181 13.19 -6.99 3.81
C THR A 181 12.87 -5.67 4.51
N TRP A 182 12.08 -4.84 3.84
CA TRP A 182 11.59 -3.59 4.38
C TRP A 182 10.27 -3.82 5.10
N LYS A 183 10.30 -3.78 6.44
CA LYS A 183 9.13 -3.94 7.31
C LYS A 183 8.76 -2.62 7.94
N VAL A 184 7.51 -2.19 7.78
CA VAL A 184 7.01 -0.94 8.36
C VAL A 184 5.57 -1.11 8.80
N LYS A 185 5.25 -0.51 9.96
CA LYS A 185 3.89 -0.18 10.36
C LYS A 185 3.71 1.33 10.20
N SER A 186 2.88 1.75 9.27
CA SER A 186 2.55 3.15 9.04
C SER A 186 1.30 3.51 9.85
N GLN A 187 1.50 4.42 10.78
CA GLN A 187 0.44 5.10 11.49
C GLN A 187 0.82 6.57 11.60
N MET A 188 -0.03 7.46 11.09
CA MET A 188 0.25 8.89 11.21
C MET A 188 0.05 9.33 12.66
N SER A 189 0.90 10.26 13.15
CA SER A 189 0.77 10.73 14.52
C SER A 189 -0.61 11.39 14.76
N PRO A 190 -1.21 11.25 15.95
CA PRO A 190 -2.53 11.83 16.24
C PRO A 190 -2.63 13.35 16.01
N ILE A 191 -1.53 14.07 16.22
CA ILE A 191 -1.45 15.52 16.00
C ILE A 191 -1.54 15.85 14.50
N LEU A 192 -0.79 15.12 13.68
CA LEU A 192 -0.84 15.29 12.23
C LEU A 192 -2.17 14.81 11.65
N LYS A 193 -2.81 13.80 12.27
CA LYS A 193 -4.18 13.35 11.93
C LYS A 193 -5.20 14.47 12.12
N LYS A 194 -5.09 15.23 13.21
CA LYS A 194 -5.97 16.39 13.46
C LYS A 194 -5.72 17.52 12.46
N LEU A 195 -4.46 17.82 12.14
CA LEU A 195 -4.11 18.91 11.20
C LEU A 195 -4.58 18.64 9.76
N ILE A 196 -4.46 17.40 9.26
CA ILE A 196 -4.92 17.04 7.90
C ILE A 196 -6.45 16.97 7.79
N ARG A 197 -7.16 16.68 8.88
CA ARG A 197 -8.63 16.62 8.91
C ARG A 197 -9.30 17.99 9.10
N LEU A 198 -8.53 19.06 9.34
CA LEU A 198 -9.09 20.41 9.33
C LEU A 198 -9.42 20.77 7.88
N PRO A 199 -10.66 21.19 7.56
CA PRO A 199 -10.96 21.68 6.23
C PRO A 199 -10.00 22.83 5.93
N TYR A 200 -9.52 22.89 4.69
CA TYR A 200 -8.65 23.95 4.19
C TYR A 200 -9.46 25.27 4.14
N ALA A 201 -9.75 25.84 5.30
CA ALA A 201 -10.50 27.08 5.46
C ALA A 201 -9.59 28.29 5.25
N PHE A 202 -8.70 28.24 4.24
CA PHE A 202 -7.96 29.40 3.73
C PHE A 202 -7.44 29.07 2.32
N ARG A 203 -8.32 29.20 1.32
CA ARG A 203 -8.01 29.80 0.01
C ARG A 203 -9.29 30.02 -0.77
#